data_AF-A0A2E7R031-F1
#
_entry.id   AF-A0A2E7R031-F1
#
_cell.length_a   1.000
_cell.length_b   1.000
_cell.length_c   1.000
_cell.angle_alpha   90.00
_cell.angle_beta   90.00
_cell.angle_gamma   90.00
#
_symmetry.space_group_name_H-M   'P 1'
#
loop_
_entity.id
_entity.type
_entity.pdbx_description
1 polymer ?
#
loop_
_entity_poly.entity_id
_entity_poly.type
_entity_poly.pdbx_seq_one_letter_code
_entity_poly.pdbx_strand_id
1 'polypeptide(L)' 'MPRVLNNAQLKAYEQDGFVSPFDCISSEQAAKFLRIIEDYEKLHDEDVSVNIRVRAVLAFKWMIDL' A
#
# COMPACT_ATOMS: atom_id res chain seq x y z
N MET A 1 9.03 9.80 -7.09
CA MET A 1 9.47 8.51 -7.67
C MET A 1 9.37 8.53 -9.19
N PRO A 2 10.34 7.97 -9.92
CA PRO A 2 10.17 7.72 -11.34
C PRO A 2 9.00 6.75 -11.51
N ARG A 3 7.96 7.17 -12.25
CA ARG A 3 6.78 6.34 -12.56
C ARG A 3 7.03 5.37 -13.71
N VAL A 4 8.29 5.19 -14.10
CA VAL A 4 8.70 4.43 -15.27
C VAL A 4 9.83 3.50 -14.84
N LEU A 5 9.68 2.22 -15.16
CA LEU A 5 10.70 1.21 -14.92
C LEU A 5 11.91 1.46 -15.80
N ASN A 6 13.11 1.28 -15.25
CA ASN A 6 14.31 1.23 -16.07
C ASN A 6 14.43 -0.12 -16.80
N ASN A 7 15.32 -0.20 -17.79
CA ASN A 7 15.48 -1.42 -18.60
C ASN A 7 15.85 -2.66 -17.77
N ALA A 8 16.61 -2.51 -16.69
CA ALA A 8 16.96 -3.64 -15.83
C ALA A 8 15.74 -4.17 -15.07
N GLN A 9 14.88 -3.27 -14.58
CA GLN A 9 13.61 -3.62 -13.94
C GLN A 9 12.63 -4.25 -14.93
N LEU A 10 12.51 -3.71 -16.15
CA LEU A 10 11.65 -4.32 -17.19
C LEU A 10 12.07 -5.75 -17.49
N LYS A 11 13.37 -5.99 -17.67
CA LYS A 11 13.90 -7.32 -17.94
C LYS A 11 13.65 -8.30 -16.79
N ALA A 12 13.82 -7.86 -15.55
CA ALA A 12 13.51 -8.69 -14.37
C ALA A 12 12.01 -9.05 -14.33
N TYR A 13 11.13 -8.09 -14.62
CA TYR A 13 9.69 -8.36 -14.68
C TYR A 13 9.33 -9.37 -15.78
N GLU A 14 9.93 -9.25 -16.96
CA GLU A 14 9.72 -10.19 -18.07
C GLU A 14 10.18 -11.62 -17.73
N GLN A 15 11.23 -11.76 -16.91
CA GLN A 15 11.79 -13.05 -16.52
C GLN A 15 11.04 -13.69 -15.34
N ASP A 16 10.74 -12.89 -14.31
CA ASP A 16 10.28 -13.38 -13.02
C ASP A 16 8.78 -13.17 -12.80
N GLY A 17 8.12 -12.37 -13.64
CA GLY A 17 6.71 -11.99 -13.51
C GLY A 17 6.44 -10.93 -12.43
N PHE A 18 7.47 -10.47 -11.71
CA PHE A 18 7.39 -9.39 -10.73
C PHE A 18 8.73 -8.65 -10.63
N VAL A 19 8.71 -7.43 -10.07
CA VAL A 19 9.91 -6.71 -9.64
C VAL A 19 9.70 -6.17 -8.24
N SER A 20 10.73 -6.35 -7.41
CA SER A 20 10.78 -5.81 -6.06
C SER A 20 12.24 -5.71 -5.60
N PRO A 21 12.56 -4.90 -4.58
CA PRO A 21 11.67 -3.96 -3.89
C PRO A 21 11.50 -2.62 -4.64
N PHE A 22 10.37 -1.94 -4.38
CA PHE A 22 10.17 -0.53 -4.72
C PHE A 22 9.99 0.28 -3.43
N ASP A 23 10.65 1.42 -3.33
CA ASP A 23 10.50 2.35 -2.23
C ASP A 23 9.29 3.25 -2.46
N CYS A 24 8.09 2.72 -2.23
CA CYS A 24 6.81 3.39 -2.55
C CYS A 24 6.41 4.46 -1.53
N ILE A 25 6.84 4.33 -0.28
CA ILE A 25 6.56 5.27 0.81
C ILE A 25 7.69 5.22 1.82
N SER A 26 7.93 6.35 2.49
CA SER A 26 8.92 6.38 3.56
C SER A 26 8.49 5.48 4.73
N SER A 27 9.46 5.06 5.54
CA SER A 27 9.20 4.25 6.74
C SER A 27 8.27 4.96 7.74
N GLU A 28 8.37 6.28 7.84
CA GLU A 28 7.53 7.13 8.69
C GLU A 28 6.08 7.18 8.16
N GLN A 29 5.91 7.27 6.84
CA GLN A 29 4.59 7.20 6.21
C GLN A 29 3.95 5.83 6.44
N ALA A 30 4.70 4.75 6.25
CA ALA A 30 4.22 3.39 6.49
C ALA A 30 3.74 3.20 7.94
N ALA A 31 4.55 3.63 8.91
CA ALA A 31 4.19 3.57 10.34
C ALA A 31 2.93 4.39 10.65
N LYS A 32 2.80 5.59 10.07
CA LYS A 32 1.61 6.44 10.22
C LYS A 32 0.36 5.75 9.68
N PHE A 33 0.42 5.19 8.47
CA PHE A 33 -0.73 4.55 7.84
C PHE A 33 -1.17 3.29 8.57
N LEU A 34 -0.22 2.50 9.06
CA LEU A 34 -0.52 1.34 9.90
C LEU A 34 -1.30 1.75 11.15
N ARG A 35 -0.87 2.83 11.83
CA ARG A 35 -1.57 3.33 13.02
C ARG A 35 -3.01 3.75 12.76
N ILE A 36 -3.27 4.37 11.61
CA ILE A 36 -4.64 4.75 11.20
C ILE A 36 -5.53 3.51 11.04
N ILE A 37 -4.99 2.43 10.49
CA ILE A 37 -5.71 1.16 10.35
C ILE A 37 -5.98 0.55 11.74
N GLU A 38 -4.97 0.46 12.60
CA GLU A 38 -5.12 -0.10 13.96
C GLU A 38 -6.14 0.69 14.81
N ASP A 39 -6.15 2.01 14.68
CA ASP A 39 -7.11 2.86 15.41
C ASP A 39 -8.54 2.66 14.89
N TYR A 40 -8.71 2.42 13.58
CA TYR A 40 -10.00 2.05 13.00
C TYR A 40 -10.49 0.69 13.53
N GLU A 41 -9.61 -0.32 13.54
CA GLU A 41 -9.94 -1.65 14.04
C GLU A 41 -10.34 -1.62 15.51
N LYS A 42 -9.62 -0.86 16.35
CA LYS A 42 -9.98 -0.65 17.75
C LYS A 42 -11.32 0.05 17.94
N LEU A 43 -11.64 1.01 17.08
CA LEU A 43 -12.91 1.74 17.14
C LEU A 43 -14.10 0.82 16.83
N HIS A 44 -13.89 -0.17 15.95
CA HIS A 44 -14.94 -1.06 15.46
C HIS A 44 -14.92 -2.46 16.11
N ASP A 45 -13.92 -2.75 16.94
CA ASP A 45 -13.68 -4.07 17.55
C ASP A 45 -13.67 -5.21 16.53
N GLU A 46 -13.15 -4.92 15.33
CA GLU A 46 -13.17 -5.83 14.18
C GLU A 46 -12.00 -5.54 13.24
N ASP A 47 -11.50 -6.58 12.58
CA ASP A 47 -10.48 -6.47 11.54
C ASP A 47 -11.01 -5.67 10.35
N VAL A 48 -10.16 -4.75 9.87
CA VAL A 48 -10.49 -3.83 8.78
C VAL A 48 -10.92 -4.56 7.50
N SER A 49 -10.40 -5.76 7.28
CA SER A 49 -10.64 -6.56 6.08
C SER A 49 -12.02 -7.21 6.04
N VAL A 50 -12.76 -7.26 7.14
CA VAL A 50 -14.11 -7.87 7.16
C VAL A 50 -15.08 -7.04 6.31
N ASN A 51 -15.10 -5.71 6.51
CA ASN A 51 -16.08 -4.84 5.86
C ASN A 51 -15.52 -4.01 4.71
N ILE A 52 -14.23 -3.67 4.73
CA ILE A 52 -13.69 -2.64 3.81
C ILE A 52 -12.53 -3.12 2.92
N ARG A 53 -12.23 -4.43 2.88
CA ARG A 53 -11.14 -4.99 2.04
C ARG A 53 -11.21 -4.62 0.56
N VAL A 54 -12.38 -4.70 -0.06
CA VAL A 54 -12.53 -4.47 -1.52
C VAL A 54 -12.54 -2.98 -1.86
N ARG A 55 -12.89 -2.11 -0.90
CA ARG A 55 -13.06 -0.67 -1.11
C ARG A 55 -12.41 0.16 0.00
N ALA A 56 -11.19 -0.22 0.39
CA ALA A 56 -10.45 0.43 1.47
C ALA A 56 -10.30 1.94 1.24
N VAL A 57 -10.11 2.36 -0.02
CA VAL A 57 -10.06 3.76 -0.45
C VAL A 57 -11.33 4.58 -0.15
N LEU A 58 -12.47 3.94 0.14
CA LEU A 58 -13.68 4.64 0.57
C LEU A 58 -13.63 5.03 2.04
N ALA A 59 -13.05 4.19 2.88
CA ALA A 59 -12.84 4.45 4.30
C ALA A 59 -11.55 5.27 4.55
N PHE A 60 -10.50 4.98 3.81
CA PHE A 60 -9.17 5.55 3.95
C PHE A 60 -8.81 6.41 2.74
N LYS A 61 -9.33 7.65 2.71
CA LYS A 61 -9.14 8.56 1.58
C LYS A 61 -7.67 8.87 1.28
N TRP A 62 -6.79 8.79 2.28
CA TRP A 62 -5.34 8.96 2.11
C TRP A 62 -4.71 7.95 1.12
N MET A 63 -5.36 6.80 0.88
CA MET A 63 -4.89 5.80 -0.09
C MET A 63 -5.06 6.27 -1.55
N ILE A 64 -5.87 7.29 -1.83
CA ILE A 64 -6.06 7.83 -3.18
C ILE A 64 -4.84 8.67 -3.60
N ASP A 65 -4.18 9.30 -2.64
CA ASP A 65 -3.05 10.22 -2.87
C ASP A 65 -1.69 9.50 -2.85
N LEU A 66 -1.70 8.19 -2.63
CA LEU A 66 -0.55 7.27 -2.65
C LEU A 66 -0.22 6.86 -4.09
#